data_AF-A0A959L3M8-F1
#
_entry.id   AF-A0A959L3M8-F1
#
_cell.length_a   1.000
_cell.length_b   1.000
_cell.length_c   1.000
_cell.angle_alpha   90.00
_cell.angle_beta   90.00
_cell.angle_gamma   90.00
#
_symmetry.space_group_name_H-M   'P 1'
#
loop_
_entity.id
_entity.type
_entity.pdbx_description
1 polymer ?
#
loop_
_entity_poly.entity_id
_entity_poly.type
_entity_poly.pdbx_seq_one_letter_code
_entity_poly.pdbx_strand_id
1 'polypeptide(L)' 'MNQSKVMRLAIVGFLVLMGFLVLTNTTFLTIDPGEKGVLFKPFGGGLEKDKLFDQGFHIVAPWNKMYIYD' A
#
# COMPACT_ATOMS: atom_id res chain seq x y z
N MET A 1 -30.02 -24.38 6.71
CA MET A 1 -29.02 -23.63 5.91
C MET A 1 -27.93 -24.60 5.51
N ASN A 2 -27.66 -24.78 4.21
CA ASN A 2 -26.67 -25.77 3.75
C ASN A 2 -25.27 -25.34 4.26
N GLN A 3 -24.61 -26.17 5.08
CA GLN A 3 -23.33 -25.86 5.73
C GLN A 3 -22.28 -25.35 4.74
N SER A 4 -22.27 -25.87 3.52
CA SER A 4 -21.37 -25.44 2.44
C SER A 4 -21.57 -23.97 2.02
N LYS A 5 -22.82 -23.46 2.04
CA LYS A 5 -23.12 -22.06 1.71
C LYS A 5 -22.68 -21.12 2.81
N VAL A 6 -22.87 -21.52 4.07
CA VAL A 6 -22.43 -20.73 5.24
C VAL A 6 -20.90 -20.64 5.27
N MET A 7 -20.21 -21.75 5.03
CA MET A 7 -18.75 -21.79 4.95
C MET A 7 -18.21 -20.89 3.82
N ARG A 8 -18.80 -20.96 2.62
CA ARG A 8 -18.41 -20.09 1.50
C ARG A 8 -18.64 -18.60 1.81
N LEU A 9 -19.77 -18.25 2.42
CA LEU A 9 -20.06 -16.87 2.79
C LEU A 9 -19.08 -16.34 3.84
N ALA A 10 -18.72 -17.16 4.83
CA ALA A 10 -17.74 -16.82 5.85
C ALA A 10 -16.34 -16.59 5.24
N ILE A 11 -15.92 -17.43 4.30
CA ILE A 11 -14.63 -17.27 3.59
C ILE A 11 -14.62 -15.99 2.77
N VAL A 12 -15.70 -15.70 2.02
CA VAL A 12 -15.81 -14.46 1.24
C VAL A 12 -15.82 -13.24 2.15
N GLY A 13 -16.58 -13.27 3.24
CA GLY A 13 -16.61 -12.20 4.24
C GLY A 13 -15.23 -11.96 4.88
N PHE A 14 -14.50 -13.03 5.20
CA PHE A 14 -13.15 -12.94 5.72
C PHE A 14 -12.18 -12.31 4.72
N LEU A 15 -12.21 -12.73 3.45
CA LEU A 15 -11.36 -12.14 2.40
C LEU A 15 -11.65 -10.66 2.18
N VAL A 16 -12.92 -10.27 2.18
CA VAL A 16 -13.33 -8.86 2.06
C VAL A 16 -12.85 -8.05 3.25
N LEU A 17 -13.02 -8.56 4.48
CA LEU A 17 -12.53 -7.92 5.70
C LEU A 17 -11.01 -7.76 5.67
N MET A 18 -10.28 -8.79 5.23
CA MET A 18 -8.82 -8.77 5.13
C MET A 18 -8.36 -7.74 4.08
N GLY A 19 -9.02 -7.67 2.93
CA GLY A 19 -8.76 -6.63 1.93
C GLY A 19 -9.02 -5.23 2.47
N PHE A 20 -10.11 -5.03 3.21
CA PHE A 20 -10.44 -3.76 3.83
C PHE A 20 -9.41 -3.32 4.87
N LEU A 21 -8.91 -4.24 5.71
CA LEU A 21 -7.86 -3.97 6.70
C LEU A 21 -6.54 -3.52 6.05
N VAL A 22 -6.19 -4.09 4.90
CA VAL A 22 -5.00 -3.68 4.14
C VAL A 22 -5.17 -2.26 3.55
N LEU A 23 -6.38 -1.90 3.11
CA LEU A 23 -6.71 -0.57 2.58
C LEU A 23 -6.69 0.53 3.67
N THR A 24 -6.98 0.20 4.93
CA THR A 24 -7.03 1.19 6.02
C THR A 24 -5.66 1.69 6.50
N ASN A 25 -4.56 1.05 6.11
CA ASN A 25 -3.23 1.53 6.46
C ASN A 25 -2.84 2.66 5.49
N THR A 26 -3.31 3.86 5.81
CA THR A 26 -3.24 5.03 4.94
C THR A 26 -1.80 5.45 4.67
N THR A 27 -1.50 5.71 3.41
CA THR A 27 -0.13 5.85 2.91
C THR A 27 0.18 7.27 2.50
N PHE A 28 -0.22 8.20 3.36
CA PHE A 28 0.00 9.61 3.17
C PHE A 28 1.39 9.96 3.70
N LEU A 29 2.26 10.44 2.82
CA LEU A 29 3.61 10.84 3.17
C LEU A 29 3.92 12.19 2.52
N THR A 30 4.46 13.11 3.29
CA THR A 30 4.94 14.40 2.79
C THR A 30 6.46 14.34 2.77
N ILE A 31 7.06 14.68 1.63
CA ILE A 31 8.52 14.82 1.47
C ILE A 31 8.86 16.28 1.75
N ASP A 32 9.86 16.51 2.60
CA ASP A 32 10.24 17.86 3.01
C ASP A 32 10.99 18.62 1.90
N PRO A 33 11.04 19.96 1.95
CA PRO A 33 11.72 20.75 0.94
C PRO A 33 13.22 20.48 0.93
N GLY A 34 13.80 20.25 -0.24
CA GLY A 34 15.21 19.88 -0.40
C GLY A 34 15.46 18.38 -0.51
N GLU A 35 14.48 17.55 -0.15
CA GLU A 35 14.60 16.10 -0.20
C GLU A 35 13.97 15.49 -1.49
N LYS A 36 14.43 14.29 -1.85
CA LYS A 36 13.85 13.44 -2.89
C LYS A 36 13.56 12.03 -2.38
N GLY A 37 12.40 11.52 -2.76
CA GLY A 37 11.95 10.17 -2.45
C GLY A 37 12.22 9.16 -3.56
N VAL A 38 12.61 7.95 -3.18
CA VAL A 38 12.65 6.75 -4.02
C VAL A 38 11.65 5.74 -3.46
N LEU A 39 10.74 5.27 -4.32
CA LEU A 39 9.72 4.31 -3.90
C LEU A 39 10.21 2.87 -4.09
N PHE A 40 10.08 2.05 -3.05
CA PHE A 40 10.27 0.62 -3.12
C PHE A 40 8.92 -0.10 -3.10
N LYS A 41 8.63 -0.81 -4.19
CA LYS A 41 7.41 -1.60 -4.40
C LYS A 41 7.72 -3.09 -4.22
N PRO A 42 7.59 -3.66 -3.02
CA PRO A 42 7.95 -5.06 -2.76
C PRO A 42 7.17 -6.06 -3.62
N PHE A 43 5.95 -5.72 -4.05
CA PHE A 43 5.08 -6.58 -4.85
C PHE A 43 5.00 -6.19 -6.34
N GLY A 44 5.79 -5.20 -6.80
CA GLY A 44 5.56 -4.53 -8.09
C GLY A 44 6.80 -4.24 -8.94
N GLY A 45 7.93 -4.90 -8.68
CA GLY A 45 9.17 -4.70 -9.45
C GLY A 45 10.37 -4.21 -8.63
N GLY A 46 10.22 -4.04 -7.32
CA GLY A 46 11.31 -3.67 -6.42
C GLY A 46 11.51 -2.15 -6.35
N LEU A 47 12.75 -1.69 -6.50
CA LEU A 47 13.10 -0.27 -6.37
C LEU A 47 12.72 0.49 -7.65
N GLU A 48 11.91 1.53 -7.51
CA GLU A 48 11.55 2.42 -8.61
C GLU A 48 12.74 3.33 -8.93
N LYS A 49 13.55 2.95 -9.94
CA LYS A 49 14.75 3.71 -10.33
C LYS A 49 14.47 4.80 -11.35
N ASP A 50 13.39 4.65 -12.11
CA ASP A 50 13.05 5.55 -13.22
C ASP A 50 12.27 6.79 -12.77
N LYS A 51 11.80 6.79 -11.51
CA LYS A 51 10.98 7.88 -10.97
C LYS A 51 11.45 8.29 -9.58
N LEU A 52 11.85 9.54 -9.47
CA LEU A 52 12.07 10.23 -8.20
C LEU A 52 10.81 11.00 -7.82
N PHE A 53 10.51 11.00 -6.52
CA PHE A 53 9.41 11.75 -5.94
C PHE A 53 9.99 13.05 -5.38
N ASP A 54 9.58 14.18 -5.94
CA ASP A 54 9.99 15.50 -5.44
C ASP A 54 9.24 15.85 -4.15
N GLN A 55 9.67 16.91 -3.46
CA GLN A 55 9.01 17.44 -2.27
C GLN A 55 7.49 17.65 -2.41
N GLY A 56 6.77 17.53 -1.30
CA GLY A 56 5.32 17.70 -1.23
C GLY A 56 4.57 16.43 -0.82
N PHE A 57 3.24 16.49 -0.94
CA PHE A 57 2.35 15.44 -0.48
C PHE A 57 2.21 14.31 -1.52
N HIS A 58 2.48 13.09 -1.09
CA HIS A 58 2.37 11.88 -1.89
C HIS A 58 1.48 10.86 -1.22
N ILE A 59 0.70 10.18 -2.06
CA ILE A 59 -0.09 9.02 -1.67
C ILE A 59 0.60 7.81 -2.27
N VAL A 60 1.15 6.95 -1.42
CA VAL A 60 1.75 5.69 -1.87
C VAL A 60 0.81 4.53 -1.53
N ALA A 61 1.20 3.28 -1.74
CA ALA A 61 0.38 2.13 -1.33
C ALA A 61 0.87 1.64 0.03
N PRO A 62 0.00 1.09 0.91
CA PRO A 62 0.35 0.77 2.31
C PRO A 62 1.57 -0.13 2.48
N TRP A 63 1.81 -0.97 1.48
CA TRP A 63 2.89 -1.93 1.43
C TRP A 63 4.16 -1.41 0.76
N ASN A 64 4.12 -0.22 0.15
CA ASN A 64 5.29 0.40 -0.46
C ASN A 64 6.08 1.15 0.62
N LYS A 65 7.40 1.17 0.47
CA LYS A 65 8.29 1.96 1.34
C LYS A 65 8.86 3.13 0.57
N MET A 66 8.79 4.34 1.13
CA MET A 66 9.48 5.51 0.60
C MET A 66 10.84 5.64 1.30
N TYR A 67 11.90 5.79 0.51
CA TYR A 67 13.24 6.15 1.00
C TYR A 67 13.50 7.59 0.60
N ILE A 68 13.79 8.45 1.58
CA ILE A 68 13.99 9.88 1.37
C ILE A 68 15.49 10.19 1.48
N TYR A 69 15.99 11.02 0.58
CA TYR A 69 17.39 11.44 0.47
C TYR A 69 17.46 12.96 0.35
N ASP A 70 18.48 13.59 0.94
CA ASP A 70 18.88 14.98 0.71
C ASP A 70 19.67 15.15 -0.62
#